data_AF-A0A8M1RMY6-F1
#
_entry.id   AF-A0A8M1RMY6-F1
#
_cell.length_a   1.000
_cell.length_b   1.000
_cell.length_c   1.000
_cell.angle_alpha   90.00
_cell.angle_beta   90.00
_cell.angle_gamma   90.00
#
_symmetry.space_group_name_H-M   'P 1'
#
loop_
_entity.id
_entity.type
_entity.pdbx_description
1 polymer ?
#
loop_
_entity_poly.entity_id
_entity_poly.type
_entity_poly.pdbx_seq_one_letter_code
_entity_poly.pdbx_strand_id
1 'polypeptide(L)'
;MWGIQRVEDSRFQHSEERADDKSLVTSRFVSCMATCHSLTKIEGQLSGDPLDLKMFEATGWILVEATEEETAHHDRIELTYVKPPNQLLPPPVISPEQDMELSELYELSASYMIGIVRQFSFSSALQRMSVVVRQIGERRMDAYLKGAPEVVASLCKKESVPEDFAEVLEDYTKQGFRVIALAHRRLESKLTFHKVQNINRDQIEKNMDFLGLIVMQNKLKTETPGVLDDLRRANIRTVMVTGTGNILHSCLFRRPCLFRRQFLNNSFIRAV
;
A
#
# COMPACT_ATOMS: atom_id res chain seq x y z
N MET A 1 -3.55 -4.75 9.36
CA MET A 1 -4.16 -5.00 8.03
C MET A 1 -5.30 -5.99 8.24
N TRP A 2 -6.36 -5.96 7.41
CA TRP A 2 -7.42 -6.98 7.49
C TRP A 2 -7.18 -8.08 6.46
N GLY A 3 -6.85 -7.69 5.22
CA GLY A 3 -6.49 -8.64 4.18
C GLY A 3 -6.08 -7.93 2.89
N ILE A 4 -5.61 -8.73 1.94
CA ILE A 4 -5.29 -8.32 0.58
C ILE A 4 -6.19 -9.09 -0.40
N GLN A 5 -6.64 -8.41 -1.45
CA GLN A 5 -7.45 -8.98 -2.53
C GLN A 5 -6.69 -8.79 -3.84
N ARG A 6 -5.88 -9.76 -4.22
CA ARG A 6 -5.07 -9.69 -5.44
C ARG A 6 -5.94 -9.90 -6.67
N VAL A 7 -5.50 -9.37 -7.80
CA VAL A 7 -6.11 -9.59 -9.12
C VAL A 7 -5.12 -10.31 -10.02
N GLU A 8 -5.61 -11.39 -10.62
CA GLU A 8 -4.94 -12.13 -11.69
C GLU A 8 -5.98 -12.44 -12.77
N ASP A 9 -5.59 -12.38 -14.04
CA ASP A 9 -6.49 -12.62 -15.17
C ASP A 9 -7.84 -11.88 -15.08
N SER A 10 -7.80 -10.62 -14.61
CA SER A 10 -8.97 -9.75 -14.48
C SER A 10 -10.02 -10.26 -13.49
N ARG A 11 -9.61 -11.09 -12.52
CA ARG A 11 -10.49 -11.61 -11.46
C ARG A 11 -9.83 -11.42 -10.10
N PHE A 12 -10.65 -11.16 -9.08
CA PHE A 12 -10.15 -11.21 -7.71
C PHE A 12 -9.83 -12.64 -7.30
N GLN A 13 -8.63 -12.83 -6.77
CA GLN A 13 -8.22 -14.05 -6.08
C GLN A 13 -8.86 -14.11 -4.68
N HIS A 14 -8.71 -15.22 -3.97
CA HIS A 14 -9.20 -15.33 -2.59
C HIS A 14 -8.52 -14.28 -1.69
N SER A 15 -9.24 -13.79 -0.67
CA SER A 15 -8.66 -12.84 0.28
C SER A 15 -7.58 -13.54 1.10
N GLU A 16 -6.38 -12.95 1.13
CA GLU A 16 -5.23 -13.45 1.87
C GLU A 16 -4.98 -12.52 3.07
N GLU A 17 -4.75 -13.07 4.27
CA GLU A 17 -4.50 -12.26 5.48
C GLU A 17 -3.06 -11.73 5.56
N ARG A 18 -2.13 -12.40 4.86
CA ARG A 18 -0.69 -12.23 5.04
C ARG A 18 0.03 -12.06 3.70
N ALA A 19 0.75 -10.96 3.57
CA ALA A 19 1.55 -10.63 2.39
C ALA A 19 2.98 -11.20 2.46
N ASP A 20 3.38 -11.78 3.60
CA ASP A 20 4.71 -12.36 3.85
C ASP A 20 4.81 -13.86 3.47
N ASP A 21 3.80 -14.40 2.78
CA ASP A 21 3.90 -15.75 2.23
C ASP A 21 5.06 -15.82 1.22
N LYS A 22 5.83 -16.91 1.27
CA LYS A 22 7.01 -17.12 0.41
C LYS A 22 6.66 -17.08 -1.07
N SER A 23 5.45 -17.51 -1.43
CA SER A 23 4.95 -17.48 -2.80
C SER A 23 4.69 -16.04 -3.31
N LEU A 24 4.36 -15.12 -2.39
CA LEU A 24 3.96 -13.75 -2.71
C LEU A 24 5.09 -12.74 -2.57
N VAL A 25 6.17 -13.10 -1.87
CA VAL A 25 7.26 -12.17 -1.54
C VAL A 25 7.79 -11.45 -2.78
N THR A 26 7.96 -12.15 -3.90
CA THR A 26 8.44 -11.59 -5.18
C THR A 26 7.32 -11.13 -6.12
N SER A 27 6.07 -11.10 -5.66
CA SER A 27 4.95 -10.65 -6.46
C SER A 27 5.00 -9.14 -6.68
N ARG A 28 4.38 -8.68 -7.79
CA ARG A 28 4.23 -7.23 -8.05
C ARG A 28 3.35 -6.55 -7.01
N PHE A 29 2.44 -7.29 -6.39
CA PHE A 29 1.57 -6.80 -5.32
C PHE A 29 2.39 -6.45 -4.08
N VAL A 30 3.21 -7.38 -3.59
CA VAL A 30 4.09 -7.16 -2.44
C VAL A 30 5.18 -6.13 -2.76
N SER A 31 5.75 -6.16 -3.97
CA SER A 31 6.70 -5.15 -4.42
C SER A 31 6.11 -3.73 -4.40
N CYS A 32 4.84 -3.58 -4.80
CA CYS A 32 4.11 -2.31 -4.70
C CYS A 32 3.93 -1.87 -3.25
N MET A 33 3.50 -2.78 -2.36
CA MET A 33 3.37 -2.51 -0.92
C MET A 33 4.69 -2.10 -0.27
N ALA A 34 5.77 -2.77 -0.64
CA ALA A 34 7.11 -2.56 -0.10
C ALA A 34 7.75 -1.27 -0.61
N THR A 35 7.38 -0.76 -1.80
CA THR A 35 8.07 0.40 -2.41
C THR A 35 7.24 1.67 -2.45
N CYS A 36 5.92 1.55 -2.56
CA CYS A 36 5.03 2.68 -2.76
C CYS A 36 4.68 3.30 -1.40
N HIS A 37 5.64 3.94 -0.75
CA HIS A 37 5.47 4.58 0.55
C HIS A 37 6.35 5.83 0.72
N SER A 38 6.02 6.68 1.70
CA SER A 38 6.85 7.84 2.09
C SER A 38 7.62 7.62 3.41
N LEU A 39 7.81 6.36 3.84
CA LEU A 39 8.51 6.05 5.09
C LEU A 39 9.97 6.52 5.05
N THR A 40 10.46 6.89 6.24
CA THR A 40 11.85 7.26 6.51
C THR A 40 12.34 6.54 7.77
N LYS A 41 13.65 6.39 7.96
CA LYS A 41 14.22 5.80 9.17
C LYS A 41 14.75 6.90 10.10
N ILE A 42 14.15 7.06 11.27
CA ILE A 42 14.61 7.98 12.31
C ILE A 42 15.13 7.15 13.48
N GLU A 43 16.38 7.35 13.89
CA GLU A 43 17.00 6.65 15.03
C GLU A 43 16.85 5.11 14.95
N GLY A 44 16.93 4.56 13.74
CA GLY A 44 16.79 3.13 13.52
C GLY A 44 15.35 2.62 13.36
N GLN A 45 14.33 3.44 13.64
CA GLN A 45 12.92 3.07 13.55
C GLN A 45 12.25 3.64 12.31
N LEU A 46 11.31 2.89 11.73
CA LEU A 46 10.49 3.38 10.62
C LEU A 46 9.51 4.44 11.13
N SER A 47 9.48 5.57 10.43
CA SER A 47 8.60 6.70 10.73
C SER A 47 7.90 7.18 9.45
N GLY A 48 6.63 7.55 9.58
CA GLY A 48 5.81 8.03 8.48
C GLY A 48 4.31 7.87 8.72
N ASP A 49 3.51 7.93 7.66
CA ASP A 49 2.07 7.77 7.75
C ASP A 49 1.69 6.36 8.28
N PRO A 50 0.73 6.23 9.23
CA PRO A 50 0.33 4.94 9.79
C PRO A 50 -0.13 3.90 8.76
N LEU A 51 -0.74 4.31 7.64
CA LEU A 51 -1.12 3.44 6.54
C LEU A 51 0.12 2.86 5.86
N ASP A 52 1.11 3.71 5.60
CA ASP A 52 2.36 3.33 4.97
C ASP A 52 3.14 2.36 5.86
N LEU A 53 3.20 2.66 7.17
CA LEU A 53 3.82 1.78 8.16
C LEU A 53 3.14 0.41 8.15
N LYS A 54 1.81 0.36 8.26
CA LYS A 54 1.07 -0.92 8.29
C LYS A 54 1.17 -1.70 6.99
N MET A 55 1.29 -1.01 5.86
CA MET A 55 1.49 -1.64 4.56
C MET A 55 2.88 -2.26 4.45
N PHE A 56 3.91 -1.49 4.80
CA PHE A 56 5.29 -1.93 4.73
C PHE A 56 5.58 -3.07 5.72
N GLU A 57 5.17 -2.92 6.98
CA GLU A 57 5.31 -3.97 8.01
C GLU A 57 4.68 -5.30 7.59
N ALA A 58 3.54 -5.25 6.89
CA ALA A 58 2.84 -6.46 6.43
C ALA A 58 3.62 -7.26 5.38
N THR A 59 4.57 -6.62 4.68
CA THR A 59 5.43 -7.32 3.72
C THR A 59 6.57 -8.09 4.40
N GLY A 60 6.97 -7.67 5.60
CA GLY A 60 8.18 -8.17 6.27
C GLY A 60 9.50 -7.72 5.62
N TRP A 61 9.44 -6.87 4.58
CA TRP A 61 10.63 -6.35 3.90
C TRP A 61 11.40 -5.37 4.78
N ILE A 62 12.66 -5.14 4.40
CA ILE A 62 13.58 -4.25 5.09
C ILE A 62 13.84 -3.04 4.20
N LEU A 63 13.65 -1.85 4.76
CA LEU A 63 13.99 -0.58 4.14
C LEU A 63 15.43 -0.22 4.51
N VAL A 64 16.23 0.07 3.49
CA VAL A 64 17.61 0.53 3.64
C VAL A 64 17.73 1.91 3.00
N GLU A 65 18.05 2.89 3.82
CA GLU A 65 18.38 4.25 3.43
C GLU A 65 19.90 4.42 3.41
N ALA A 66 20.39 5.25 2.49
CA ALA A 66 21.79 5.65 2.46
C ALA A 66 22.12 6.45 3.72
N THR A 67 23.26 6.16 4.34
CA THR A 67 23.75 6.90 5.50
C THR A 67 24.34 8.25 5.09
N GLU A 68 24.47 9.18 6.05
CA GLU A 68 25.14 10.48 5.82
C GLU A 68 26.59 10.30 5.36
N GLU A 69 27.27 9.26 5.84
CA GLU A 69 28.65 8.92 5.46
C GLU A 69 28.74 8.44 4.01
N GLU A 70 27.79 7.61 3.57
CA GLU A 70 27.77 7.09 2.21
C GLU A 70 27.36 8.17 1.19
N THR A 71 26.44 9.06 1.56
CA THR A 71 26.04 10.22 0.72
C THR A 71 27.13 11.29 0.58
N ALA A 72 28.09 11.34 1.50
CA ALA A 72 29.25 12.24 1.41
C ALA A 72 30.22 11.85 0.28
N HIS A 73 30.23 10.57 -0.13
CA HIS A 73 30.97 10.12 -1.31
C HIS A 73 30.20 10.47 -2.58
N HIS A 74 30.36 11.71 -3.05
CA HIS A 74 29.69 12.31 -4.23
C HIS A 74 29.75 11.49 -5.55
N ASP A 75 30.49 10.39 -5.62
CA ASP A 75 30.65 9.57 -6.83
C ASP A 75 29.52 8.55 -7.05
N ARG A 76 28.73 8.20 -6.01
CA ARG A 76 27.67 7.17 -6.13
C ARG A 76 26.31 7.74 -5.73
N ILE A 77 25.36 7.70 -6.66
CA ILE A 77 23.94 7.93 -6.33
C ILE A 77 23.48 6.73 -5.51
N GLU A 78 23.48 6.89 -4.19
CA GLU A 78 22.90 5.90 -3.31
C GLU A 78 21.39 6.08 -3.24
N LEU A 79 20.68 5.07 -3.72
CA LEU A 79 19.23 5.06 -3.72
C LEU A 79 18.74 4.30 -2.49
N THR A 80 17.71 4.84 -1.84
CA THR A 80 16.91 4.05 -0.90
C THR A 80 16.39 2.82 -1.61
N TYR A 81 16.57 1.66 -1.01
CA TYR A 81 16.11 0.40 -1.57
C TYR A 81 15.42 -0.44 -0.50
N VAL A 82 14.61 -1.38 -0.99
CA VAL A 82 13.93 -2.36 -0.17
C VAL A 82 14.34 -3.76 -0.60
N LYS A 83 14.38 -4.67 0.36
CA LYS A 83 14.69 -6.08 0.11
C LYS A 83 13.83 -6.97 1.00
N PRO A 84 13.53 -8.21 0.58
CA PRO A 84 12.89 -9.17 1.47
C PRO A 84 13.75 -9.38 2.73
N PRO A 85 13.15 -9.86 3.83
CA PRO A 85 13.94 -10.24 4.98
C PRO A 85 14.91 -11.36 4.58
N ASN A 86 16.16 -11.30 5.06
CA ASN A 86 17.06 -12.45 4.97
C ASN A 86 16.34 -13.61 5.66
N GLN A 87 15.83 -14.59 4.91
CA GLN A 87 15.20 -15.74 5.52
C GLN A 87 16.21 -16.39 6.49
N LEU A 88 15.73 -16.63 7.71
CA LEU A 88 16.28 -17.56 8.69
C LEU A 88 16.38 -18.97 8.08
N LEU A 89 17.35 -19.20 7.20
CA LEU A 89 17.85 -20.52 6.87
C LEU A 89 19.15 -20.68 7.66
N PRO A 90 19.28 -21.66 8.57
CA PRO A 90 20.56 -21.90 9.24
C PRO A 90 21.65 -22.06 8.17
N PRO A 91 22.90 -21.63 8.47
CA PRO A 91 23.99 -21.77 7.51
C PRO A 91 24.02 -23.21 7.01
N PRO A 92 24.29 -23.43 5.71
CA PRO A 92 24.20 -24.76 5.13
C PRO A 92 25.03 -25.72 5.98
N VAL A 93 24.35 -26.64 6.65
CA VAL A 93 25.01 -27.85 7.13
C VAL A 93 25.34 -28.57 5.84
N ILE A 94 26.62 -28.49 5.45
CA ILE A 94 27.13 -29.04 4.20
C ILE A 94 26.95 -30.56 4.26
N SER A 95 25.80 -31.06 3.84
CA SER A 95 25.63 -32.45 3.40
C SER A 95 25.43 -32.41 1.89
N PRO A 96 26.28 -33.08 1.07
CA PRO A 96 26.46 -32.76 -0.34
C PRO A 96 25.30 -33.12 -1.28
N GLU A 97 24.19 -33.67 -0.77
CA GLU A 97 23.26 -34.45 -1.60
C GLU A 97 21.81 -33.93 -1.63
N GLN A 98 21.50 -32.76 -1.06
CA GLN A 98 20.15 -32.19 -1.15
C GLN A 98 20.14 -30.70 -1.54
N ASP A 99 19.45 -30.47 -2.67
CA ASP A 99 18.74 -29.27 -3.13
C ASP A 99 19.53 -28.09 -3.72
N MET A 100 19.86 -28.24 -5.01
CA MET A 100 20.17 -27.18 -5.97
C MET A 100 19.07 -26.08 -6.00
N GLU A 101 17.80 -26.47 -5.84
CA GLU A 101 16.65 -25.55 -5.81
C GLU A 101 16.69 -24.59 -4.60
N LEU A 102 17.16 -25.07 -3.43
CA LEU A 102 17.29 -24.25 -2.23
C LEU A 102 18.40 -23.21 -2.37
N SER A 103 19.48 -23.54 -3.08
CA SER A 103 20.59 -22.62 -3.39
C SER A 103 20.18 -21.52 -4.38
N GLU A 104 19.41 -21.85 -5.42
CA GLU A 104 18.91 -20.88 -6.40
C GLU A 104 17.93 -19.88 -5.75
N LEU A 105 17.05 -20.36 -4.87
CA LEU A 105 16.19 -19.50 -4.03
C LEU A 105 17.02 -18.59 -3.09
N TYR A 106 18.17 -19.07 -2.60
CA TYR A 106 19.10 -18.32 -1.75
C TYR A 106 19.74 -17.15 -2.50
N GLU A 107 20.30 -17.40 -3.68
CA GLU A 107 20.89 -16.36 -4.54
C GLU A 107 19.82 -15.37 -5.04
N LEU A 108 18.63 -15.88 -5.36
CA LEU A 108 17.51 -15.04 -5.81
C LEU A 108 17.03 -14.09 -4.71
N SER A 109 16.84 -14.59 -3.48
CA SER A 109 16.41 -13.75 -2.34
C SER A 109 17.48 -12.75 -1.89
N ALA A 110 18.76 -13.14 -1.91
CA ALA A 110 19.87 -12.23 -1.66
C ALA A 110 20.00 -11.15 -2.74
N SER A 111 19.51 -11.40 -3.96
CA SER A 111 19.59 -10.49 -5.10
C SER A 111 18.32 -9.70 -5.38
N TYR A 112 17.18 -10.06 -4.78
CA TYR A 112 15.89 -9.43 -5.04
C TYR A 112 15.74 -8.12 -4.27
N MET A 113 16.49 -7.10 -4.67
CA MET A 113 16.36 -5.74 -4.12
C MET A 113 15.72 -4.82 -5.14
N ILE A 114 14.92 -3.89 -4.64
CA ILE A 114 14.22 -2.91 -5.46
C ILE A 114 14.64 -1.51 -5.00
N GLY A 115 15.37 -0.81 -5.86
CA GLY A 115 15.77 0.58 -5.65
C GLY A 115 14.66 1.55 -6.01
N ILE A 116 14.38 2.50 -5.12
CA ILE A 116 13.40 3.56 -5.34
C ILE A 116 14.08 4.69 -6.13
N VAL A 117 13.66 4.88 -7.37
CA VAL A 117 14.27 5.85 -8.31
C VAL A 117 13.67 7.24 -8.16
N ARG A 118 12.33 7.30 -8.05
CA ARG A 118 11.60 8.56 -7.90
C ARG A 118 10.29 8.33 -7.20
N GLN A 119 9.94 9.20 -6.28
CA GLN A 119 8.65 9.18 -5.61
C GLN A 119 7.81 10.39 -6.02
N PHE A 120 6.53 10.14 -6.26
CA PHE A 120 5.52 11.17 -6.36
C PHE A 120 4.64 11.08 -5.11
N SER A 121 4.85 12.01 -4.19
CA SER A 121 4.17 12.05 -2.90
C SER A 121 2.65 12.03 -3.05
N PHE A 122 1.97 11.55 -2.01
CA PHE A 122 0.51 11.57 -1.96
C PHE A 122 -0.03 12.98 -2.13
N SER A 123 -0.94 13.18 -3.09
CA SER A 123 -1.65 14.44 -3.26
C SER A 123 -3.10 14.25 -2.89
N SER A 124 -3.62 15.07 -1.97
CA SER A 124 -5.04 15.00 -1.58
C SER A 124 -5.99 15.32 -2.73
N ALA A 125 -5.58 16.18 -3.66
CA ALA A 125 -6.39 16.52 -4.84
C ALA A 125 -6.45 15.36 -5.84
N LEU A 126 -5.37 14.59 -5.96
CA LEU A 126 -5.27 13.44 -6.85
C LEU A 126 -5.64 12.12 -6.17
N GLN A 127 -5.75 12.10 -4.85
CA GLN A 127 -6.05 10.96 -3.98
C GLN A 127 -5.17 9.73 -4.23
N ARG A 128 -3.91 9.93 -4.62
CA ARG A 128 -2.96 8.86 -4.96
C ARG A 128 -1.50 9.25 -4.79
N MET A 129 -0.67 8.24 -4.68
CA MET A 129 0.79 8.26 -4.65
C MET A 129 1.32 7.30 -5.71
N SER A 130 2.49 7.61 -6.28
CA SER A 130 3.18 6.68 -7.19
C SER A 130 4.68 6.72 -6.98
N VAL A 131 5.35 5.63 -7.33
CA VAL A 131 6.80 5.50 -7.26
C VAL A 131 7.31 4.85 -8.54
N VAL A 132 8.50 5.27 -8.97
CA VAL A 132 9.26 4.57 -10.02
C VAL A 132 10.40 3.84 -9.34
N VAL A 133 10.55 2.58 -9.69
CA VAL A 133 11.52 1.68 -9.08
C VAL A 133 12.32 0.93 -10.12
N ARG A 134 13.45 0.38 -9.69
CA ARG A 134 14.27 -0.50 -10.49
C ARG A 134 14.72 -1.68 -9.66
N GLN A 135 14.35 -2.87 -10.10
CA GLN A 135 14.87 -4.11 -9.54
C GLN A 135 16.35 -4.28 -9.94
N ILE A 136 17.18 -4.75 -9.02
CA ILE A 136 18.58 -5.07 -9.31
C ILE A 136 18.64 -6.18 -10.38
N GLY A 137 19.57 -6.04 -11.32
CA GLY A 137 19.71 -6.93 -12.48
C GLY A 137 18.77 -6.59 -13.64
N GLU A 138 17.67 -5.86 -13.40
CA GLU A 138 16.76 -5.48 -14.47
C GLU A 138 17.17 -4.15 -15.15
N ARG A 139 17.02 -4.12 -16.48
CA ARG A 139 17.24 -2.91 -17.28
C ARG A 139 16.02 -1.98 -17.31
N ARG A 140 14.83 -2.55 -17.18
CA ARG A 140 13.57 -1.79 -17.21
C ARG A 140 13.23 -1.32 -15.80
N MET A 141 12.48 -0.23 -15.74
CA MET A 141 11.91 0.30 -14.51
C MET A 141 10.43 -0.06 -14.42
N ASP A 142 9.91 -0.06 -13.21
CA ASP A 142 8.49 -0.26 -12.93
C ASP A 142 7.94 0.98 -12.25
N ALA A 143 6.68 1.27 -12.55
CA ALA A 143 5.91 2.25 -11.80
C ALA A 143 4.89 1.51 -10.94
N TYR A 144 4.80 1.89 -9.68
CA TYR A 144 3.80 1.42 -8.74
C TYR A 144 2.94 2.59 -8.29
N LEU A 145 1.67 2.34 -8.06
CA LEU A 145 0.70 3.35 -7.68
C LEU A 145 -0.23 2.82 -6.60
N LYS A 146 -0.53 3.67 -5.62
CA LYS A 146 -1.55 3.40 -4.59
C LYS A 146 -2.48 4.60 -4.43
N GLY A 147 -3.74 4.37 -4.10
CA GLY A 147 -4.67 5.47 -3.87
C GLY A 147 -6.12 5.05 -3.65
N ALA A 148 -7.01 6.04 -3.77
CA ALA A 148 -8.45 5.82 -3.78
C ALA A 148 -8.83 4.84 -4.90
N PRO A 149 -9.58 3.76 -4.61
CA PRO A 149 -9.79 2.67 -5.57
C PRO A 149 -10.30 3.10 -6.95
N GLU A 150 -11.22 4.05 -6.98
CA GLU A 150 -11.91 4.59 -8.15
C GLU A 150 -10.96 5.43 -9.00
N VAL A 151 -10.08 6.19 -8.35
CA VAL A 151 -9.04 6.95 -9.03
C VAL A 151 -8.01 5.99 -9.64
N VAL A 152 -7.56 4.99 -8.89
CA VAL A 152 -6.61 3.99 -9.39
C VAL A 152 -7.22 3.22 -10.56
N ALA A 153 -8.44 2.70 -10.41
CA ALA A 153 -9.15 1.98 -11.47
C ALA A 153 -9.33 2.82 -12.74
N SER A 154 -9.57 4.14 -12.60
CA SER A 154 -9.68 5.05 -13.76
C SER A 154 -8.38 5.23 -14.56
N LEU A 155 -7.22 4.99 -13.93
CA LEU A 155 -5.90 5.08 -14.55
C LEU A 155 -5.42 3.73 -15.11
N CYS A 156 -6.09 2.65 -14.74
CA CYS A 156 -5.80 1.30 -15.20
C CYS A 156 -6.43 1.01 -16.56
N LYS A 157 -5.86 0.03 -17.25
CA LYS A 157 -6.46 -0.58 -18.43
C LYS A 157 -7.74 -1.30 -18.02
N LYS A 158 -8.82 -1.11 -18.77
CA LYS A 158 -10.15 -1.68 -18.43
C LYS A 158 -10.09 -3.20 -18.32
N GLU A 159 -9.33 -3.84 -19.19
CA GLU A 159 -9.12 -5.28 -19.19
C GLU A 159 -8.39 -5.80 -17.95
N SER A 160 -7.65 -4.97 -17.21
CA SER A 160 -6.98 -5.41 -15.97
C SER A 160 -7.88 -5.30 -14.73
N VAL A 161 -8.98 -4.54 -14.82
CA VAL A 161 -9.89 -4.30 -13.70
C VAL A 161 -10.99 -5.37 -13.73
N PRO A 162 -11.24 -6.10 -12.61
CA PRO A 162 -12.32 -7.06 -12.55
C PRO A 162 -13.70 -6.45 -12.77
N GLU A 163 -14.60 -7.20 -13.39
CA GLU A 163 -15.98 -6.75 -13.66
C GLU A 163 -16.78 -6.50 -12.37
N ASP A 164 -16.50 -7.28 -11.32
CA ASP A 164 -17.10 -7.20 -9.98
C ASP A 164 -16.40 -6.18 -9.06
N PHE A 165 -15.43 -5.40 -9.56
CA PHE A 165 -14.69 -4.39 -8.80
C PHE A 165 -15.60 -3.45 -7.98
N ALA A 166 -16.65 -2.92 -8.60
CA ALA A 166 -17.55 -1.99 -7.93
C ALA A 166 -18.33 -2.65 -6.79
N GLU A 167 -18.75 -3.89 -6.97
CA GLU A 167 -19.51 -4.65 -5.96
C GLU A 167 -18.61 -5.02 -4.77
N VAL A 168 -17.42 -5.56 -5.03
CA VAL A 168 -16.44 -5.92 -3.99
C VAL A 168 -16.03 -4.68 -3.19
N LEU A 169 -15.79 -3.56 -3.85
CA LEU A 169 -15.46 -2.30 -3.19
C LEU A 169 -16.63 -1.78 -2.34
N GLU A 170 -17.86 -1.85 -2.86
CA GLU A 170 -19.05 -1.42 -2.13
C GLU A 170 -19.26 -2.28 -0.87
N ASP A 171 -19.05 -3.59 -0.95
CA ASP A 171 -19.17 -4.49 0.21
C ASP A 171 -18.16 -4.10 1.32
N TYR A 172 -16.87 -3.97 0.98
CA TYR A 172 -15.87 -3.59 1.95
C TYR A 172 -16.12 -2.19 2.56
N THR A 173 -16.53 -1.23 1.74
CA THR A 173 -16.80 0.14 2.22
C THR A 173 -18.07 0.23 3.06
N LYS A 174 -19.13 -0.53 2.74
CA LYS A 174 -20.34 -0.67 3.58
C LYS A 174 -20.03 -1.26 4.95
N GLN A 175 -19.08 -2.19 5.01
CA GLN A 175 -18.60 -2.76 6.27
C GLN A 175 -17.70 -1.80 7.06
N GLY A 176 -17.28 -0.68 6.46
CA GLY A 176 -16.44 0.32 7.08
C GLY A 176 -14.95 0.00 7.01
N PHE A 177 -14.51 -0.82 6.06
CA PHE A 177 -13.09 -0.97 5.84
C PHE A 177 -12.51 0.21 5.07
N ARG A 178 -11.27 0.57 5.39
CA ARG A 178 -10.45 1.45 4.56
C ARG A 178 -9.86 0.59 3.44
N VAL A 179 -10.22 0.92 2.21
CA VAL A 179 -9.78 0.20 1.01
C VAL A 179 -8.81 1.08 0.22
N ILE A 180 -7.71 0.48 -0.24
CA ILE A 180 -6.72 1.13 -1.10
C ILE A 180 -6.51 0.24 -2.31
N ALA A 181 -6.53 0.81 -3.51
CA ALA A 181 -6.14 0.05 -4.69
C ALA A 181 -4.66 0.22 -5.01
N LEU A 182 -4.10 -0.84 -5.57
CA LEU A 182 -2.74 -0.87 -6.10
C LEU A 182 -2.76 -1.08 -7.61
N ALA A 183 -1.80 -0.48 -8.30
CA ALA A 183 -1.59 -0.69 -9.71
C ALA A 183 -0.09 -0.68 -10.06
N HIS A 184 0.24 -1.29 -11.19
CA HIS A 184 1.60 -1.46 -11.68
C HIS A 184 1.68 -1.14 -13.17
N ARG A 185 2.81 -0.60 -13.61
CA ARG A 185 3.12 -0.53 -15.03
C ARG A 185 4.60 -0.73 -15.26
N ARG A 186 4.91 -1.64 -16.18
CA ARG A 186 6.27 -1.77 -16.71
C ARG A 186 6.57 -0.58 -17.63
N LEU A 187 7.62 0.17 -17.31
CA LEU A 187 8.05 1.32 -18.11
C LEU A 187 8.88 0.89 -19.33
N GLU A 188 8.93 1.76 -20.33
CA GLU A 188 9.70 1.52 -21.56
C GLU A 188 11.21 1.48 -21.27
N SER A 189 11.94 0.58 -21.93
CA SER A 189 13.40 0.44 -21.77
C SER A 189 14.21 1.67 -22.17
N LYS A 190 13.61 2.62 -22.90
CA LYS A 190 14.25 3.88 -23.34
C LYS A 190 14.30 4.94 -22.23
N LEU A 191 13.58 4.73 -21.13
CA LEU A 191 13.57 5.62 -19.97
C LEU A 191 14.82 5.37 -19.14
N THR A 192 15.70 6.37 -19.09
CA THR A 192 16.90 6.39 -18.26
C THR A 192 16.60 7.05 -16.92
N PHE A 193 17.47 6.86 -15.93
CA PHE A 193 17.36 7.48 -14.60
C PHE A 193 17.08 9.00 -14.71
N HIS A 194 17.88 9.72 -15.50
CA HIS A 194 17.70 11.17 -15.71
C HIS A 194 16.36 11.55 -16.35
N LYS A 195 15.88 10.76 -17.32
CA LYS A 195 14.57 11.04 -17.97
C LYS A 195 13.42 10.85 -16.99
N VAL A 196 13.50 9.84 -16.13
CA VAL A 196 12.49 9.56 -15.10
C VAL A 196 12.40 10.70 -14.09
N GLN A 197 13.49 11.45 -13.82
CA GLN A 197 13.43 12.62 -12.94
C GLN A 197 12.65 13.81 -13.54
N ASN A 198 12.56 13.91 -14.87
CA ASN A 198 11.95 15.05 -15.55
C ASN A 198 10.58 14.74 -16.19
N ILE A 199 10.15 13.47 -16.20
CA ILE A 199 8.86 13.08 -16.76
C ILE A 199 7.70 13.53 -15.86
N ASN A 200 6.58 13.92 -16.47
CA ASN A 200 5.38 14.26 -15.71
C ASN A 200 4.74 13.03 -15.07
N ARG A 201 4.13 13.25 -13.90
CA ARG A 201 3.40 12.25 -13.13
C ARG A 201 2.37 11.50 -13.98
N ASP A 202 1.52 12.22 -14.71
CA ASP A 202 0.44 11.62 -15.52
C ASP A 202 0.96 10.67 -16.62
N GLN A 203 2.17 10.91 -17.14
CA GLN A 203 2.76 10.04 -18.17
C GLN A 203 3.26 8.71 -17.60
N ILE A 204 3.65 8.70 -16.33
CA ILE A 204 3.97 7.49 -15.58
C ILE A 204 2.70 6.74 -15.22
N GLU A 205 1.68 7.45 -14.75
CA GLU A 205 0.45 6.89 -14.17
C GLU A 205 -0.60 6.38 -15.18
N LYS A 206 -0.44 6.64 -16.48
CA LYS A 206 -1.36 6.14 -17.52
C LYS A 206 -1.23 4.64 -17.80
N ASN A 207 -2.33 4.00 -18.23
CA ASN A 207 -2.39 2.62 -18.73
C ASN A 207 -1.74 1.60 -17.78
N MET A 208 -2.03 1.74 -16.49
CA MET A 208 -1.55 0.82 -15.47
C MET A 208 -2.32 -0.51 -15.52
N ASP A 209 -1.72 -1.57 -15.03
CA ASP A 209 -2.36 -2.85 -14.76
C ASP A 209 -2.81 -2.86 -13.29
N PHE A 210 -4.10 -3.06 -13.07
CA PHE A 210 -4.67 -3.13 -11.73
C PHE A 210 -4.16 -4.39 -11.00
N LEU A 211 -3.62 -4.21 -9.80
CA LEU A 211 -3.03 -5.31 -9.03
C LEU A 211 -3.98 -5.89 -7.98
N GLY A 212 -4.89 -5.07 -7.46
CA GLY A 212 -5.80 -5.49 -6.39
C GLY A 212 -6.03 -4.43 -5.32
N LEU A 213 -6.60 -4.88 -4.21
CA LEU A 213 -7.03 -4.04 -3.09
C LEU A 213 -6.30 -4.46 -1.80
N ILE A 214 -5.94 -3.45 -0.99
CA ILE A 214 -5.58 -3.62 0.40
C ILE A 214 -6.78 -3.20 1.24
N VAL A 215 -7.21 -4.08 2.14
CA VAL A 215 -8.34 -3.84 3.04
C VAL A 215 -7.81 -3.71 4.46
N MET A 216 -8.15 -2.60 5.12
CA MET A 216 -7.70 -2.30 6.47
C MET A 216 -8.87 -1.93 7.37
N GLN A 217 -8.83 -2.40 8.61
CA GLN A 217 -9.74 -1.95 9.64
C GLN A 217 -9.36 -0.53 10.10
N ASN A 218 -10.33 0.37 10.11
CA ASN A 218 -10.20 1.66 10.79
C ASN A 218 -10.61 1.46 12.26
N LYS A 219 -9.65 1.06 13.10
CA LYS A 219 -9.91 0.88 14.54
C LYS A 219 -10.07 2.23 15.21
N LEU A 220 -11.07 2.34 16.09
CA LEU A 220 -11.15 3.47 17.02
C LEU A 220 -9.92 3.47 17.92
N LYS A 221 -9.45 4.66 18.29
CA LYS A 221 -8.41 4.76 19.33
C LYS A 221 -8.95 4.14 20.61
N THR A 222 -8.06 3.51 21.37
CA THR A 222 -8.38 2.81 22.62
C THR A 222 -9.09 3.68 23.64
N GLU A 223 -8.83 4.99 23.64
CA GLU A 223 -9.45 5.94 24.57
C GLU A 223 -10.84 6.39 24.08
N THR A 224 -11.16 6.22 22.80
CA THR A 224 -12.38 6.75 22.17
C THR A 224 -13.66 6.22 22.83
N PRO A 225 -13.82 4.90 23.11
CA PRO A 225 -15.01 4.40 23.79
C PRO A 225 -15.21 5.02 25.18
N GLY A 226 -14.13 5.14 25.98
CA GLY A 226 -14.20 5.73 27.32
C GLY A 226 -14.61 7.20 27.28
N VAL A 227 -13.99 7.99 26.39
CA VAL A 227 -14.33 9.41 26.21
C VAL A 227 -15.78 9.59 25.74
N LEU A 228 -16.27 8.75 24.83
CA LEU A 228 -17.66 8.79 24.38
C LEU A 228 -18.63 8.47 25.51
N ASP A 229 -18.29 7.55 26.40
CA ASP A 229 -19.11 7.20 27.56
C ASP A 229 -19.12 8.31 28.61
N ASP A 230 -17.98 8.96 28.87
CA ASP A 230 -17.92 10.13 29.75
C ASP A 230 -18.75 11.30 29.22
N LEU A 231 -18.67 11.60 27.92
CA LEU A 231 -19.50 12.62 27.27
C LEU A 231 -20.99 12.29 27.38
N ARG A 232 -21.38 11.01 27.22
CA ARG A 232 -22.77 10.57 27.41
C ARG A 232 -23.23 10.71 28.85
N ARG A 233 -22.39 10.34 29.83
CA ARG A 233 -22.69 10.52 31.27
C ARG A 233 -22.88 11.99 31.63
N ALA A 234 -22.15 12.88 30.97
CA ALA A 234 -22.32 14.33 31.09
C ALA A 234 -23.52 14.89 30.30
N ASN A 235 -24.34 14.06 29.66
CA ASN A 235 -25.43 14.45 28.75
C ASN A 235 -24.98 15.35 27.58
N ILE A 236 -23.72 15.23 27.15
CA ILE A 236 -23.18 15.95 26.00
C ILE A 236 -23.49 15.16 24.72
N ARG A 237 -24.21 15.78 23.79
CA ARG A 237 -24.55 15.18 22.50
C ARG A 237 -23.29 15.03 21.64
N THR A 238 -22.90 13.79 21.37
CA THR A 238 -21.82 13.47 20.42
C THR A 238 -22.37 13.34 19.00
N VAL A 239 -21.81 14.07 18.04
CA VAL A 239 -22.17 13.98 16.62
C VAL A 239 -20.94 13.62 15.81
N MET A 240 -21.12 12.76 14.81
CA MET A 240 -20.09 12.45 13.84
C MET A 240 -20.12 13.44 12.69
N VAL A 241 -19.00 14.10 12.41
CA VAL A 241 -18.82 14.89 11.19
C VAL A 241 -17.71 14.22 10.38
N THR A 242 -18.08 13.53 9.30
CA THR A 242 -17.11 12.94 8.38
C THR A 242 -16.72 13.96 7.31
N GLY A 243 -15.44 14.30 7.20
CA GLY A 243 -14.92 15.12 6.10
C GLY A 243 -14.42 14.25 4.97
N THR A 244 -15.24 14.00 3.95
CA THR A 244 -14.88 13.60 2.57
C THR A 244 -16.17 13.36 1.79
N GLY A 245 -16.23 13.76 0.51
CA GLY A 245 -17.41 13.61 -0.36
C GLY A 245 -17.90 12.17 -0.61
N ASN A 246 -17.24 11.16 -0.05
CA ASN A 246 -17.67 9.78 -0.12
C ASN A 246 -18.51 9.46 1.13
N ILE A 247 -19.83 9.57 0.97
CA ILE A 247 -20.87 9.30 1.99
C ILE A 247 -20.71 7.92 2.66
N LEU A 248 -20.02 6.96 2.03
CA LEU A 248 -19.89 5.57 2.50
C LEU A 248 -19.02 5.41 3.76
N HIS A 249 -18.09 6.35 4.02
CA HIS A 249 -17.31 6.33 5.27
C HIS A 249 -18.19 6.65 6.52
N SER A 250 -19.46 7.01 6.34
CA SER A 250 -20.41 7.26 7.43
C SER A 250 -20.87 6.01 8.19
N CYS A 251 -20.85 4.82 7.56
CA CYS A 251 -21.32 3.57 8.19
C CYS A 251 -20.37 3.05 9.29
N LEU A 252 -19.10 3.49 9.27
CA LEU A 252 -17.99 3.06 10.12
C LEU A 252 -18.28 3.03 11.62
N PHE A 253 -18.96 4.05 12.14
CA PHE A 253 -19.20 4.16 13.58
C PHE A 253 -20.50 3.52 14.03
N ARG A 254 -21.27 2.95 13.11
CA ARG A 254 -22.59 2.37 13.41
C ARG A 254 -22.50 0.99 14.04
N ARG A 255 -21.42 0.23 13.78
CA ARG A 255 -21.33 -1.20 14.15
C ARG A 255 -20.62 -1.51 15.47
N PRO A 256 -19.48 -0.89 15.85
CA PRO A 256 -18.85 -1.27 17.12
C PRO A 256 -19.34 -0.54 18.37
N CYS A 257 -19.96 0.64 18.31
CA CYS A 257 -20.21 1.42 19.53
C CYS A 257 -21.51 2.25 19.51
N LEU A 258 -22.55 1.77 20.22
CA LEU A 258 -23.52 2.54 21.02
C LEU A 258 -24.23 3.79 20.43
N PHE A 259 -24.04 4.15 19.15
CA PHE A 259 -24.84 5.14 18.44
C PHE A 259 -26.18 4.50 18.04
N ARG A 260 -27.06 4.32 19.03
CA ARG A 260 -28.47 3.96 18.78
C ARG A 260 -29.10 5.05 17.89
N ARG A 261 -29.66 4.61 16.75
CA ARG A 261 -30.67 5.27 15.90
C ARG A 261 -30.98 6.74 16.26
N GLN A 262 -30.35 7.70 15.59
CA GLN A 262 -30.91 9.06 15.53
C GLN A 262 -30.81 9.73 14.16
N PHE A 263 -30.73 8.94 13.09
CA PHE A 263 -30.92 9.39 11.71
C PHE A 263 -32.10 8.65 11.06
N LEU A 264 -33.28 8.83 11.63
CA LEU A 264 -34.59 8.65 10.98
C LEU A 264 -35.52 9.63 11.73
N ASN A 265 -35.30 10.92 11.50
CA ASN A 265 -36.22 12.05 11.73
C ASN A 265 -35.38 13.34 11.80
N ASN A 266 -34.95 13.83 10.64
CA ASN A 266 -34.98 15.26 10.35
C ASN A 266 -34.63 15.46 8.88
N SER A 267 -35.70 15.52 8.09
CA SER A 267 -35.74 16.28 6.85
C SER A 267 -35.20 17.70 7.08
N PHE A 268 -34.53 18.24 6.07
CA PHE A 268 -34.13 19.65 5.93
C PHE A 268 -33.06 20.19 6.89
N ILE A 269 -31.81 20.20 6.41
CA ILE A 269 -30.98 21.40 6.51
C ILE A 269 -30.56 21.75 5.08
N ARG A 270 -31.36 22.62 4.45
CA ARG A 270 -30.91 23.43 3.31
C ARG A 270 -29.84 24.37 3.84
N ALA A 271 -28.63 24.27 3.32
CA ALA A 271 -27.62 25.30 3.50
C ALA A 271 -28.01 26.51 2.62
N VAL A 272 -28.25 27.64 3.27
CA VAL A 272 -28.07 28.99 2.72
C VAL A 272 -26.92 29.58 3.51
#